data_AF-A0A1C7MSS4-F1
#
_entry.id   AF-A0A1C7MSS4-F1
#
_cell.length_a   1.000
_cell.length_b   1.000
_cell.length_c   1.000
_cell.angle_alpha   90.00
_cell.angle_beta   90.00
_cell.angle_gamma   90.00
#
_symmetry.space_group_name_H-M   'P 1'
#
loop_
_entity.id
_entity.type
_entity.pdbx_description
1 polymer ?
#
loop_
_entity_poly.entity_id
_entity_poly.type
_entity_poly.pdbx_seq_one_letter_code
_entity_poly.pdbx_strand_id
1 'polypeptide(L)'
;MDKPPADPNTAQAPTPTSAPSAAPPRITATIRGASERDRIITPYDADEFESTLRRLQLLDLHPSLPHRIRFGFPIGDLNPIPKTFTPANHASGIENLDFIKSYIAEQVELGRMTGPYTRSEVEKILGSNFVSSPLAVIEKAGSRGKLRLVQNCSFKDENGISVNSQINSEDFPTKWGTAAQVAEIVRRLSLLRKEFAASERRAARLDDQRCEPEWNMPTWTVRGKPERKCPP
;
A
#
# COMPACT_ATOMS: atom_id res chain seq x y z
N MET A 1 13.26 51.82 41.93
CA MET A 1 12.08 51.03 41.54
C MET A 1 12.57 49.93 40.63
N ASP A 2 12.80 48.76 41.22
CA ASP A 2 13.41 47.61 40.57
C ASP A 2 12.44 46.92 39.60
N LYS A 3 12.99 46.51 38.46
CA LYS A 3 12.32 45.71 37.43
C LYS A 3 12.17 44.27 37.95
N PRO A 4 10.99 43.64 37.87
CA PRO A 4 10.83 42.27 38.34
C PRO A 4 11.61 41.29 37.43
N PRO A 5 12.08 40.15 37.98
CA PRO A 5 12.86 39.16 37.23
C PRO A 5 11.97 38.40 36.24
N ALA A 6 12.57 38.00 35.12
CA ALA A 6 11.90 37.25 34.06
C ALA A 6 11.66 35.79 34.46
N ASP A 7 10.47 35.29 34.15
CA ASP A 7 10.06 33.89 34.33
C ASP A 7 10.92 32.94 33.46
N PRO A 8 11.51 31.86 34.01
CA PRO A 8 12.38 30.96 33.27
C PRO A 8 11.65 29.89 32.46
N ASN A 9 10.34 30.02 32.22
CA ASN A 9 9.54 28.96 31.59
C ASN A 9 8.81 29.41 30.32
N THR A 10 9.57 29.96 29.36
CA THR A 10 9.10 30.10 27.98
C THR A 10 9.32 28.78 27.26
N ALA A 11 8.29 27.91 27.28
CA ALA A 11 8.28 26.69 26.48
C ALA A 11 8.44 27.05 24.99
N GLN A 12 9.54 26.61 24.37
CA GLN A 12 9.77 26.77 22.94
C GLN A 12 8.69 26.01 22.16
N ALA A 13 8.04 26.71 21.22
CA ALA A 13 7.09 26.11 20.29
C ALA A 13 7.78 24.97 19.50
N PRO A 14 7.10 23.84 19.28
CA PRO A 14 7.68 22.72 18.53
C PRO A 14 8.03 23.17 17.12
N THR A 15 9.30 22.99 16.74
CA THR A 15 9.80 23.28 15.41
C THR A 15 9.04 22.40 14.40
N PRO A 16 8.41 22.98 13.37
CA PRO A 16 7.72 22.19 12.36
C PRO A 16 8.76 21.28 11.67
N THR A 17 8.54 19.97 11.79
CA THR A 17 9.28 18.99 11.00
C THR A 17 8.81 19.16 9.56
N SER A 18 9.55 19.96 8.79
CA SER A 18 9.34 20.08 7.36
C SER A 18 9.76 18.75 6.74
N ALA A 19 8.78 17.90 6.44
CA ALA A 19 8.99 16.74 5.60
C ALA A 19 9.28 17.26 4.17
N PRO A 20 10.37 16.82 3.51
CA PRO A 20 10.59 17.18 2.12
C PRO A 20 9.35 16.83 1.31
N SER A 21 8.91 17.78 0.49
CA SER A 21 7.75 17.66 -0.40
C SER A 21 7.76 16.28 -1.08
N ALA A 22 6.73 15.49 -0.82
CA ALA A 22 6.57 14.19 -1.48
C ALA A 22 6.60 14.44 -2.99
N ALA A 23 7.53 13.79 -3.70
CA ALA A 23 7.45 13.72 -5.15
C ALA A 23 6.03 13.26 -5.53
N PRO A 24 5.47 13.72 -6.68
CA PRO A 24 4.15 13.28 -7.12
C PRO A 24 4.11 11.75 -7.04
N PRO A 25 3.07 11.17 -6.39
CA PRO A 25 3.03 9.73 -6.22
C PRO A 25 3.09 9.09 -7.61
N ARG A 26 4.10 8.25 -7.84
CA ARG A 26 4.04 7.29 -8.93
C ARG A 26 2.92 6.32 -8.55
N ILE A 27 1.83 6.41 -9.29
CA ILE A 27 0.65 5.56 -9.12
C ILE A 27 0.61 4.60 -10.29
N THR A 28 0.11 3.38 -10.09
CA THR A 28 -0.16 2.47 -11.21
C THR A 28 -1.07 3.20 -12.19
N ALA A 29 -0.60 3.33 -13.44
CA ALA A 29 -1.39 3.98 -14.47
C ALA A 29 -2.71 3.20 -14.64
N THR A 30 -3.83 3.92 -14.61
CA THR A 30 -5.12 3.31 -14.94
C THR A 30 -5.02 2.69 -16.33
N ILE A 31 -5.43 1.43 -16.46
CA ILE A 31 -5.42 0.72 -17.74
C ILE A 31 -6.28 1.52 -18.72
N ARG A 32 -5.64 2.10 -19.74
CA ARG A 32 -6.32 2.98 -20.70
C ARG A 32 -7.37 2.19 -21.47
N GLY A 33 -8.63 2.63 -21.42
CA GLY A 33 -9.74 1.97 -22.11
C GLY A 33 -10.42 0.85 -21.32
N ALA A 34 -10.08 0.66 -20.04
CA ALA A 34 -10.86 -0.21 -19.16
C ALA A 34 -12.32 0.28 -19.08
N SER A 35 -13.25 -0.67 -19.12
CA SER A 35 -14.66 -0.38 -18.87
C SER A 35 -14.83 0.12 -17.42
N GLU A 36 -15.92 0.82 -17.12
CA GLU A 36 -16.21 1.23 -15.74
C GLU A 36 -16.27 0.03 -14.77
N ARG A 37 -16.62 -1.16 -15.26
CA ARG A 37 -16.61 -2.41 -14.50
C ARG A 37 -15.20 -2.88 -14.14
N ASP A 38 -14.26 -2.75 -15.07
CA ASP A 38 -12.89 -3.28 -14.93
C ASP A 38 -11.88 -2.19 -14.51
N ARG A 39 -12.40 -1.01 -14.16
CA ARG A 39 -11.58 0.14 -13.82
C ARG A 39 -10.94 -0.03 -12.44
N ILE A 40 -9.63 -0.22 -12.43
CA ILE A 40 -8.84 -0.25 -11.20
C ILE A 40 -8.22 1.12 -10.94
N ILE A 41 -8.51 1.69 -9.78
CA ILE A 41 -7.97 2.97 -9.31
C ILE A 41 -7.21 2.69 -8.01
N THR A 42 -5.90 2.84 -8.05
CA THR A 42 -5.03 2.59 -6.89
C THR A 42 -3.95 3.66 -6.82
N PRO A 43 -3.66 4.20 -5.62
CA PRO A 43 -2.53 5.12 -5.43
C PRO A 43 -1.19 4.39 -5.37
N TYR A 44 -1.17 3.05 -5.43
CA TYR A 44 0.04 2.25 -5.33
C TYR A 44 0.63 1.97 -6.71
N ASP A 45 1.96 1.88 -6.79
CA ASP A 45 2.69 1.47 -8.00
C ASP A 45 3.07 -0.01 -7.90
N ALA A 46 2.42 -0.85 -8.70
CA ALA A 46 2.64 -2.29 -8.65
C ALA A 46 4.07 -2.70 -9.06
N ASP A 47 4.70 -1.97 -9.98
CA ASP A 47 6.04 -2.27 -10.48
C ASP A 47 7.09 -1.97 -9.39
N GLU A 48 6.93 -0.86 -8.68
CA GLU A 48 7.76 -0.53 -7.51
C GLU A 48 7.59 -1.53 -6.37
N PHE A 49 6.35 -1.98 -6.11
CA PHE A 49 6.10 -3.06 -5.14
C PHE A 49 6.79 -4.36 -5.57
N GLU A 50 6.67 -4.77 -6.82
CA GLU A 50 7.30 -5.99 -7.32
C GLU A 50 8.84 -5.91 -7.24
N SER A 51 9.43 -4.82 -7.72
CA SER A 51 10.88 -4.57 -7.66
C SER A 51 11.39 -4.59 -6.22
N THR A 52 10.67 -3.92 -5.31
CA THR A 52 11.02 -3.89 -3.89
C THR A 52 10.95 -5.27 -3.23
N LEU A 53 9.88 -6.03 -3.51
CA LEU A 53 9.73 -7.39 -2.97
C LEU A 53 10.83 -8.32 -3.48
N ARG A 54 11.21 -8.24 -4.77
CA ARG A 54 12.33 -9.02 -5.34
C ARG A 54 13.65 -8.66 -4.66
N ARG A 55 13.95 -7.35 -4.56
CA ARG A 55 15.18 -6.85 -3.93
C ARG A 55 15.31 -7.28 -2.46
N LEU A 56 14.19 -7.37 -1.75
CA LEU A 56 14.14 -7.80 -0.36
C LEU A 56 13.97 -9.32 -0.18
N GLN A 57 13.89 -10.09 -1.26
CA GLN A 57 13.61 -11.54 -1.24
C GLN A 57 12.31 -11.89 -0.50
N LEU A 58 11.30 -11.03 -0.61
CA LEU A 58 9.97 -11.19 0.00
C LEU A 58 8.90 -11.56 -1.03
N LEU A 59 9.25 -11.63 -2.32
CA LEU A 59 8.25 -11.92 -3.36
C LEU A 59 7.61 -13.30 -3.16
N ASP A 60 8.38 -14.31 -2.75
CA ASP A 60 7.85 -15.66 -2.53
C ASP A 60 6.87 -15.71 -1.34
N LEU A 61 7.00 -14.81 -0.37
CA LEU A 61 6.06 -14.65 0.74
C LEU A 61 4.80 -13.87 0.34
N HIS A 62 4.90 -12.97 -0.64
CA HIS A 62 3.81 -12.11 -1.10
C HIS A 62 3.65 -12.14 -2.64
N PRO A 63 3.52 -13.31 -3.28
CA PRO A 63 3.65 -13.44 -4.72
C PRO A 63 2.49 -12.78 -5.47
N SER A 64 1.31 -12.74 -4.84
CA SER A 64 0.11 -12.17 -5.46
C SER A 64 -0.04 -10.66 -5.27
N LEU A 65 0.77 -10.01 -4.41
CA LEU A 65 0.56 -8.61 -4.07
C LEU A 65 0.70 -7.67 -5.28
N PRO A 66 1.79 -7.74 -6.09
CA PRO A 66 1.90 -6.87 -7.27
C PRO A 66 0.75 -7.10 -8.26
N HIS A 67 0.40 -8.36 -8.51
CA HIS A 67 -0.73 -8.71 -9.38
C HIS A 67 -2.03 -8.09 -8.89
N ARG A 68 -2.36 -8.19 -7.59
CA ARG A 68 -3.58 -7.64 -7.02
C ARG A 68 -3.61 -6.11 -7.01
N ILE A 69 -2.46 -5.44 -6.92
CA ILE A 69 -2.39 -3.98 -7.09
C ILE A 69 -2.74 -3.60 -8.54
N ARG A 70 -2.26 -4.36 -9.54
CA ARG A 70 -2.53 -4.09 -10.96
C ARG A 70 -3.98 -4.39 -11.36
N PHE A 71 -4.50 -5.52 -10.90
CA PHE A 71 -5.75 -6.10 -11.42
C PHE A 71 -6.89 -6.12 -10.40
N GLY A 72 -6.66 -5.59 -9.20
CA GLY A 72 -7.65 -5.52 -8.13
C GLY A 72 -7.60 -6.67 -7.14
N PHE A 73 -8.39 -6.51 -6.07
CA PHE A 73 -8.52 -7.47 -4.99
C PHE A 73 -9.92 -8.08 -5.02
N PRO A 74 -10.09 -9.33 -5.50
CA PRO A 74 -11.38 -10.00 -5.41
C PRO A 74 -11.77 -10.16 -3.94
N ILE A 75 -13.02 -9.82 -3.62
CA ILE A 75 -13.56 -9.86 -2.26
C ILE A 75 -13.93 -11.26 -1.79
N GLY A 76 -13.86 -12.26 -2.68
CA GLY A 76 -14.22 -13.65 -2.41
C GLY A 76 -14.79 -14.31 -3.67
N ASP A 77 -15.04 -15.62 -3.55
CA ASP A 77 -15.83 -16.37 -4.53
C ASP A 77 -17.31 -16.29 -4.13
N LEU A 78 -18.01 -15.27 -4.66
CA LEU A 78 -19.41 -15.03 -4.33
C LEU A 78 -20.31 -15.87 -5.23
N ASN A 79 -21.43 -16.35 -4.68
CA ASN A 79 -22.39 -17.12 -5.46
C ASN A 79 -22.95 -16.28 -6.61
N PRO A 80 -23.34 -16.92 -7.75
CA PRO A 80 -24.03 -16.24 -8.82
C PRO A 80 -25.25 -15.47 -8.32
N ILE A 81 -25.48 -14.28 -8.87
CA ILE A 81 -26.62 -13.42 -8.50
C ILE A 81 -27.77 -13.70 -9.49
N PRO A 82 -28.80 -14.48 -9.11
CA PRO A 82 -29.85 -14.89 -10.03
C PRO A 82 -30.81 -13.76 -10.39
N LYS A 83 -30.88 -12.72 -9.54
CA LYS A 83 -31.76 -11.56 -9.73
C LYS A 83 -31.18 -10.31 -9.08
N THR A 84 -31.47 -9.14 -9.67
CA THR A 84 -31.08 -7.88 -9.06
C THR A 84 -31.84 -7.64 -7.75
N PHE A 85 -31.11 -7.38 -6.66
CA PHE A 85 -31.67 -7.09 -5.34
C PHE A 85 -31.18 -5.73 -4.84
N THR A 86 -32.11 -4.82 -4.60
CA THR A 86 -31.80 -3.43 -4.19
C THR A 86 -32.75 -3.01 -3.05
N PRO A 87 -32.45 -3.39 -1.80
CA PRO A 87 -33.28 -3.04 -0.67
C PRO A 87 -33.27 -1.52 -0.41
N ALA A 88 -34.33 -1.03 0.21
CA ALA A 88 -34.40 0.37 0.66
C ALA A 88 -33.35 0.65 1.75
N ASN A 89 -32.86 1.89 1.79
CA ASN A 89 -31.96 2.35 2.85
C ASN A 89 -32.62 2.25 4.24
N HIS A 90 -31.80 2.16 5.29
CA HIS A 90 -32.30 2.23 6.66
C HIS A 90 -32.91 3.60 6.95
N ALA A 91 -33.82 3.69 7.93
CA ALA A 91 -34.49 4.93 8.31
C ALA A 91 -33.50 6.09 8.53
N SER A 92 -32.41 5.83 9.26
CA SER A 92 -31.34 6.80 9.49
C SER A 92 -30.66 7.29 8.21
N GLY A 93 -30.54 6.44 7.20
CA GLY A 93 -30.03 6.82 5.89
C GLY A 93 -31.02 7.69 5.10
N ILE A 94 -32.31 7.37 5.19
CA ILE A 94 -33.40 8.15 4.56
C ILE A 94 -33.49 9.55 5.18
N GLU A 95 -33.39 9.65 6.50
CA GLU A 95 -33.43 10.91 7.24
C GLU A 95 -32.22 11.81 6.94
N ASN A 96 -31.10 11.24 6.46
CA ASN A 96 -29.84 11.94 6.23
C ASN A 96 -29.40 11.87 4.75
N LEU A 97 -30.36 11.88 3.80
CA LEU A 97 -30.07 11.75 2.37
C LEU A 97 -29.12 12.83 1.82
N ASP A 98 -29.21 14.05 2.31
CA ASP A 98 -28.32 15.14 1.84
C ASP A 98 -26.87 14.87 2.20
N PHE A 99 -26.61 14.36 3.42
CA PHE A 99 -25.27 13.90 3.82
C PHE A 99 -24.76 12.79 2.90
N ILE A 100 -25.62 11.81 2.56
CA ILE A 100 -25.25 10.71 1.65
C ILE A 100 -24.89 11.25 0.27
N LYS A 101 -25.72 12.16 -0.29
CA LYS A 101 -25.47 12.75 -1.61
C LYS A 101 -24.16 13.55 -1.64
N SER A 102 -23.92 14.38 -0.63
CA SER A 102 -22.67 15.15 -0.51
C SER A 102 -21.45 14.23 -0.40
N TYR A 103 -21.54 13.19 0.43
CA TYR A 103 -20.47 12.21 0.57
C TYR A 103 -20.16 11.50 -0.76
N ILE A 104 -21.19 11.04 -1.48
CA ILE A 104 -21.02 10.38 -2.79
C ILE A 104 -20.41 11.34 -3.81
N ALA A 105 -20.90 12.59 -3.87
CA ALA A 105 -20.36 13.60 -4.78
C ALA A 105 -18.87 13.86 -4.53
N GLU A 106 -18.46 13.97 -3.27
CA GLU A 106 -17.04 14.09 -2.89
C GLU A 106 -16.23 12.87 -3.34
N GLN A 107 -16.73 11.64 -3.15
CA GLN A 107 -16.00 10.44 -3.58
C GLN A 107 -15.89 10.34 -5.12
N VAL A 108 -16.89 10.84 -5.86
CA VAL A 108 -16.85 10.92 -7.32
C VAL A 108 -15.85 11.99 -7.77
N GLU A 109 -15.84 13.16 -7.16
CA GLU A 109 -14.87 14.23 -7.44
C GLU A 109 -13.43 13.78 -7.19
N LEU A 110 -13.20 13.02 -6.10
CA LEU A 110 -11.92 12.41 -5.79
C LEU A 110 -11.56 11.22 -6.71
N GLY A 111 -12.44 10.84 -7.64
CA GLY A 111 -12.23 9.73 -8.56
C GLY A 111 -12.22 8.35 -7.88
N ARG A 112 -12.75 8.22 -6.67
CA ARG A 112 -12.82 6.94 -5.93
C ARG A 112 -14.07 6.14 -6.26
N MET A 113 -15.12 6.82 -6.70
CA MET A 113 -16.39 6.23 -7.14
C MET A 113 -16.78 6.82 -8.49
N THR A 114 -17.67 6.14 -9.20
CA THR A 114 -18.29 6.63 -10.43
C THR A 114 -19.82 6.53 -10.30
N GLY A 115 -20.54 7.30 -11.12
CA GLY A 115 -21.99 7.47 -11.01
C GLY A 115 -22.38 8.83 -10.38
N PRO A 116 -23.57 8.94 -9.74
CA PRO A 116 -24.52 7.86 -9.46
C PRO A 116 -25.16 7.28 -10.73
N TYR A 117 -25.53 6.00 -10.66
CA TYR A 117 -26.16 5.27 -11.76
C TYR A 117 -27.57 4.83 -11.38
N THR A 118 -28.47 4.81 -12.37
CA THR A 118 -29.75 4.11 -12.29
C THR A 118 -29.52 2.60 -12.29
N ARG A 119 -30.54 1.83 -11.85
CA ARG A 119 -30.49 0.36 -11.89
C ARG A 119 -30.10 -0.19 -13.27
N SER A 120 -30.72 0.34 -14.33
CA SER A 120 -30.49 -0.11 -15.71
C SER A 120 -29.05 0.18 -16.17
N GLU A 121 -28.49 1.33 -15.79
CA GLU A 121 -27.09 1.65 -16.08
C GLU A 121 -26.14 0.70 -15.36
N VAL A 122 -26.40 0.36 -14.09
CA VAL A 122 -25.58 -0.62 -13.34
C VAL A 122 -25.64 -2.00 -14.01
N GLU A 123 -26.84 -2.49 -14.35
CA GLU A 123 -27.02 -3.78 -15.05
C GLU A 123 -26.28 -3.79 -16.39
N LYS A 124 -26.30 -2.67 -17.12
CA LYS A 124 -25.56 -2.53 -18.39
C LYS A 124 -24.05 -2.51 -18.19
N ILE A 125 -23.54 -1.77 -17.19
CA ILE A 125 -22.11 -1.69 -16.87
C ILE A 125 -21.59 -3.06 -16.45
N LEU A 126 -22.34 -3.76 -15.58
CA LEU A 126 -21.93 -5.06 -15.05
C LEU A 126 -22.23 -6.21 -16.03
N GLY A 127 -23.12 -6.02 -17.00
CA GLY A 127 -23.59 -7.07 -17.91
C GLY A 127 -24.29 -8.23 -17.19
N SER A 128 -24.80 -7.99 -15.98
CA SER A 128 -25.37 -9.03 -15.10
C SER A 128 -26.28 -8.40 -14.03
N ASN A 129 -27.02 -9.25 -13.32
CA ASN A 129 -27.73 -8.86 -12.11
C ASN A 129 -26.76 -8.42 -11.01
N PHE A 130 -27.23 -7.58 -10.08
CA PHE A 130 -26.41 -7.10 -8.98
C PHE A 130 -27.15 -7.01 -7.65
N VAL A 131 -26.39 -6.92 -6.56
CA VAL A 131 -26.91 -6.66 -5.23
C VAL A 131 -26.40 -5.31 -4.75
N SER A 132 -27.29 -4.42 -4.30
CA SER A 132 -26.90 -3.24 -3.52
C SER A 132 -27.12 -3.48 -2.03
N SER A 133 -26.26 -2.89 -1.19
CA SER A 133 -26.42 -2.91 0.26
C SER A 133 -27.11 -1.63 0.73
N PRO A 134 -28.05 -1.70 1.68
CA PRO A 134 -28.74 -0.51 2.17
C PRO A 134 -27.78 0.35 2.98
N LEU A 135 -27.94 1.67 2.83
CA LEU A 135 -27.14 2.66 3.54
C LEU A 135 -27.83 3.08 4.84
N ALA A 136 -27.03 3.36 5.85
CA ALA A 136 -27.42 3.94 7.12
C ALA A 136 -26.46 5.09 7.48
N VAL A 137 -26.91 6.02 8.31
CA VAL A 137 -26.06 7.10 8.83
C VAL A 137 -26.07 7.02 10.35
N ILE A 138 -24.88 7.06 10.94
CA ILE A 138 -24.71 7.03 12.41
C ILE A 138 -23.82 8.17 12.87
N GLU A 139 -23.98 8.61 14.11
CA GLU A 139 -22.99 9.48 14.74
C GLU A 139 -21.72 8.70 15.08
N LYS A 140 -20.57 9.33 14.89
CA LYS A 140 -19.28 8.80 15.30
C LYS A 140 -19.21 8.74 16.81
N ALA A 141 -18.91 7.55 17.35
CA ALA A 141 -18.65 7.36 18.78
C ALA A 141 -17.62 8.38 19.30
N GLY A 142 -17.96 9.08 20.38
CA GLY A 142 -17.09 10.10 20.99
C GLY A 142 -16.99 11.42 20.21
N SER A 143 -17.85 11.68 19.23
CA SER A 143 -17.87 12.95 18.50
C SER A 143 -19.29 13.37 18.12
N ARG A 144 -19.91 14.22 18.95
CA ARG A 144 -21.25 14.78 18.68
C ARG A 144 -21.27 15.51 17.33
N GLY A 145 -22.29 15.24 16.52
CA GLY A 145 -22.50 15.89 15.22
C GLY A 145 -21.60 15.41 14.07
N LYS A 146 -20.65 14.47 14.30
CA LYS A 146 -19.86 13.90 13.20
C LYS A 146 -20.54 12.64 12.67
N LEU A 147 -21.17 12.76 11.51
CA LEU A 147 -21.87 11.65 10.85
C LEU A 147 -20.91 10.68 10.14
N ARG A 148 -21.31 9.42 10.03
CA ARG A 148 -20.65 8.36 9.27
C ARG A 148 -21.66 7.62 8.41
N LEU A 149 -21.30 7.43 7.14
CA LEU A 149 -22.02 6.52 6.26
C LEU A 149 -21.68 5.08 6.64
N VAL A 150 -22.69 4.22 6.69
CA VAL A 150 -22.58 2.79 6.93
C VAL A 150 -23.25 2.06 5.76
N GLN A 151 -22.50 1.19 5.10
CA GLN A 151 -23.03 0.26 4.11
C GLN A 151 -23.30 -1.08 4.81
N ASN A 152 -24.55 -1.51 4.88
CA ASN A 152 -24.91 -2.73 5.60
C ASN A 152 -24.77 -3.98 4.72
N CYS A 153 -23.54 -4.49 4.60
CA CYS A 153 -23.23 -5.73 3.86
C CYS A 153 -23.74 -7.01 4.55
N SER A 154 -24.29 -6.90 5.76
CA SER A 154 -24.92 -8.03 6.49
C SER A 154 -26.45 -8.09 6.28
N PHE A 155 -27.03 -7.16 5.52
CA PHE A 155 -28.45 -7.18 5.20
C PHE A 155 -28.80 -8.42 4.36
N LYS A 156 -29.80 -9.17 4.81
CA LYS A 156 -30.18 -10.44 4.20
C LYS A 156 -31.26 -10.25 3.14
N ASP A 157 -31.17 -11.02 2.08
CA ASP A 157 -32.26 -11.18 1.11
C ASP A 157 -33.38 -12.08 1.66
N GLU A 158 -34.37 -12.37 0.82
CA GLU A 158 -35.49 -13.27 1.14
C GLU A 158 -35.06 -14.71 1.46
N ASN A 159 -33.87 -15.13 1.03
CA ASN A 159 -33.30 -16.45 1.29
C ASN A 159 -32.41 -16.46 2.54
N GLY A 160 -32.28 -15.33 3.24
CA GLY A 160 -31.43 -15.19 4.40
C GLY A 160 -29.94 -15.01 4.08
N ILE A 161 -29.59 -14.76 2.82
CA ILE A 161 -28.21 -14.60 2.33
C ILE A 161 -27.85 -13.12 2.33
N SER A 162 -26.67 -12.78 2.86
CA SER A 162 -26.08 -11.44 2.76
C SER A 162 -24.76 -11.47 2.01
N VAL A 163 -24.18 -10.31 1.70
CA VAL A 163 -22.83 -10.25 1.11
C VAL A 163 -21.81 -10.86 2.07
N ASN A 164 -21.86 -10.46 3.34
CA ASN A 164 -20.93 -10.96 4.36
C ASN A 164 -21.08 -12.46 4.65
N SER A 165 -22.29 -13.03 4.55
CA SER A 165 -22.47 -14.47 4.78
C SER A 165 -21.85 -15.35 3.71
N GLN A 166 -21.47 -14.78 2.56
CA GLN A 166 -20.84 -15.49 1.45
C GLN A 166 -19.31 -15.41 1.48
N ILE A 167 -18.74 -14.61 2.38
CA ILE A 167 -17.30 -14.42 2.49
C ILE A 167 -16.80 -15.27 3.66
N ASN A 168 -15.91 -16.22 3.37
CA ASN A 168 -15.20 -16.95 4.39
C ASN A 168 -14.03 -16.11 4.91
N SER A 169 -14.05 -15.74 6.19
CA SER A 169 -12.97 -14.94 6.80
C SER A 169 -11.64 -15.65 6.83
N GLU A 170 -11.65 -17.00 6.86
CA GLU A 170 -10.43 -17.80 6.90
C GLU A 170 -9.61 -17.71 5.59
N ASP A 171 -10.26 -17.35 4.47
CA ASP A 171 -9.59 -17.15 3.18
C ASP A 171 -8.78 -15.84 3.16
N PHE A 172 -9.02 -14.94 4.12
CA PHE A 172 -8.41 -13.61 4.22
C PHE A 172 -7.80 -13.37 5.61
N PRO A 173 -6.76 -14.15 6.00
CA PRO A 173 -6.16 -14.04 7.32
C PRO A 173 -5.57 -12.64 7.53
N THR A 174 -6.30 -11.80 8.25
CA THR A 174 -5.92 -10.41 8.52
C THR A 174 -5.30 -10.31 9.91
N LYS A 175 -4.09 -9.76 9.98
CA LYS A 175 -3.42 -9.46 11.25
C LYS A 175 -3.45 -7.96 11.48
N TRP A 176 -3.81 -7.56 12.69
CA TRP A 176 -3.78 -6.16 13.11
C TRP A 176 -2.42 -5.84 13.73
N GLY A 177 -1.84 -4.74 13.27
CA GLY A 177 -0.62 -4.16 13.84
C GLY A 177 -0.91 -2.82 14.50
N THR A 178 -0.35 -2.56 15.67
CA THR A 178 -0.37 -1.24 16.30
C THR A 178 0.70 -0.33 15.70
N ALA A 179 0.52 0.99 15.80
CA ALA A 179 1.54 1.94 15.39
C ALA A 179 2.89 1.69 16.09
N ALA A 180 2.87 1.25 17.35
CA ALA A 180 4.07 0.89 18.09
C ALA A 180 4.78 -0.34 17.49
N GLN A 181 4.03 -1.35 17.05
CA GLN A 181 4.61 -2.51 16.35
C GLN A 181 5.26 -2.09 15.02
N VAL A 182 4.62 -1.20 14.27
CA VAL A 182 5.21 -0.65 13.04
C VAL A 182 6.48 0.16 13.34
N ALA A 183 6.46 1.02 14.37
CA ALA A 183 7.62 1.80 14.77
C ALA A 183 8.79 0.90 15.17
N GLU A 184 8.52 -0.20 15.88
CA GLU A 184 9.54 -1.17 16.27
C GLU A 184 10.13 -1.89 15.05
N ILE A 185 9.29 -2.28 14.08
CA ILE A 185 9.76 -2.86 12.81
C ILE A 185 10.71 -1.87 12.11
N VAL A 186 10.31 -0.61 11.96
CA VAL A 186 11.12 0.42 11.29
C VAL A 186 12.43 0.68 12.05
N ARG A 187 12.38 0.74 13.39
CA ARG A 187 13.56 0.91 14.24
C ARG A 187 14.55 -0.25 14.04
N ARG A 188 14.07 -1.50 14.05
CA ARG A 188 14.92 -2.68 13.84
C ARG A 188 15.53 -2.71 12.44
N LEU A 189 14.75 -2.42 11.41
CA LEU A 189 15.25 -2.32 10.03
C LEU A 189 16.35 -1.24 9.90
N SER A 190 16.19 -0.11 10.59
CA SER A 190 17.17 0.98 10.59
C SER A 190 18.47 0.59 11.28
N LEU A 191 18.42 -0.22 12.34
CA LEU A 191 19.60 -0.74 13.03
C LEU A 191 20.32 -1.78 12.19
N LEU A 192 19.59 -2.74 11.63
CA LEU A 192 20.16 -3.75 10.73
C LEU A 192 20.87 -3.09 9.54
N ARG A 193 20.29 -2.05 8.94
CA ARG A 193 20.92 -1.30 7.85
C ARG A 193 22.24 -0.63 8.27
N LYS A 194 22.33 -0.13 9.51
CA LYS A 194 23.56 0.46 10.05
C LYS A 194 24.62 -0.60 10.31
N GLU A 195 24.23 -1.77 10.80
CA GLU A 195 25.12 -2.91 11.04
C GLU A 195 25.69 -3.48 9.75
N PHE A 196 24.86 -3.70 8.71
CA PHE A 196 25.31 -4.10 7.38
C PHE A 196 26.26 -3.08 6.75
N ALA A 197 25.94 -1.79 6.83
CA ALA A 197 26.83 -0.73 6.33
C ALA A 197 28.14 -0.63 7.12
N ALA A 198 28.17 -1.05 8.39
CA ALA A 198 29.39 -1.11 9.19
C ALA A 198 30.22 -2.36 8.86
N SER A 199 29.58 -3.50 8.59
CA SER A 199 30.28 -4.73 8.18
C SER A 199 30.89 -4.61 6.80
N GLU A 200 30.20 -3.99 5.83
CA GLU A 200 30.76 -3.72 4.49
C GLU A 200 31.98 -2.79 4.57
N ARG A 201 31.91 -1.73 5.38
CA ARG A 201 33.05 -0.83 5.62
C ARG A 201 34.22 -1.52 6.33
N ARG A 202 33.95 -2.54 7.16
CA ARG A 202 34.99 -3.32 7.83
C ARG A 202 35.63 -4.34 6.88
N ALA A 203 34.84 -4.97 6.01
CA ALA A 203 35.32 -5.87 4.96
C ALA A 203 36.20 -5.13 3.94
N ALA A 204 35.76 -3.97 3.45
CA ALA A 204 36.54 -3.12 2.54
C ALA A 204 37.89 -2.69 3.15
N ARG A 205 37.92 -2.42 4.47
CA ARG A 205 39.16 -2.04 5.18
C ARG A 205 40.13 -3.22 5.36
N LEU A 206 39.60 -4.44 5.47
CA LEU A 206 40.41 -5.66 5.55
C LEU A 206 40.97 -6.07 4.18
N ASP A 207 40.29 -5.76 3.09
CA ASP A 207 40.81 -5.95 1.72
C ASP A 207 41.88 -4.91 1.38
N ASP A 208 41.70 -3.65 1.80
CA ASP A 208 42.70 -2.59 1.63
C ASP A 208 43.99 -2.91 2.42
N GLN A 209 43.87 -3.52 3.61
CA GLN A 209 45.01 -4.03 4.39
C GLN A 209 45.67 -5.29 3.81
N ARG A 210 45.03 -5.97 2.86
CA ARG A 210 45.58 -7.16 2.20
C ARG A 210 46.37 -6.82 0.93
N CYS A 211 46.32 -5.56 0.50
CA CYS A 211 47.09 -5.00 -0.61
C CYS A 211 48.34 -4.28 -0.10
N GLU A 212 49.32 -5.02 0.42
CA GLU A 212 50.72 -4.54 0.52
C GLU A 212 51.57 -5.38 -0.47
N PRO A 213 52.52 -4.77 -1.20
CA PRO A 213 53.17 -5.40 -2.35
C PRO A 213 54.38 -6.23 -1.90
N GLU A 214 54.21 -7.54 -1.74
CA GLU A 214 55.36 -8.45 -1.79
C GLU A 214 55.55 -8.93 -3.22
N TRP A 215 56.62 -8.47 -3.88
CA TRP A 215 57.63 -9.31 -4.56
C TRP A 215 58.79 -8.41 -4.99
N ASN A 216 59.79 -8.32 -4.13
CA ASN A 216 61.11 -7.80 -4.47
C ASN A 216 61.90 -8.97 -5.10
N MET A 217 62.14 -8.94 -6.42
CA MET A 217 63.02 -9.92 -7.09
C MET A 217 64.41 -9.32 -7.30
N PRO A 218 65.50 -9.99 -6.89
CA PRO A 218 66.86 -9.58 -7.27
C PRO A 218 67.21 -10.10 -8.66
N THR A 219 67.82 -9.22 -9.44
CA THR A 219 68.41 -9.45 -10.76
C THR A 219 69.49 -10.54 -10.75
N TRP A 220 69.45 -11.47 -11.71
CA TRP A 220 70.63 -12.14 -12.24
C TRP A 220 70.53 -12.33 -13.76
N THR A 221 71.56 -11.85 -14.44
CA THR A 221 71.80 -11.93 -15.88
C THR A 221 72.55 -13.23 -16.20
N VAL A 222 72.09 -14.04 -17.15
CA VAL A 222 72.96 -14.96 -17.92
C VAL A 222 72.52 -15.01 -19.38
N ARG A 223 73.49 -14.78 -20.28
CA ARG A 223 73.40 -14.88 -21.73
C ARG A 223 73.21 -16.32 -22.18
N GLY A 224 72.45 -16.53 -23.26
CA GLY A 224 72.55 -17.73 -24.10
C GLY A 224 71.36 -17.94 -25.04
N LYS A 225 71.47 -17.48 -26.30
CA LYS A 225 70.85 -18.13 -27.46
C LYS A 225 71.71 -19.36 -27.83
N PRO A 226 71.24 -20.42 -28.55
CA PRO A 226 70.33 -20.30 -29.70
C PRO A 226 69.34 -21.47 -30.01
N GLU A 227 68.40 -21.15 -30.90
CA GLU A 227 67.92 -21.93 -32.08
C GLU A 227 66.95 -23.14 -32.04
N ARG A 228 65.93 -23.01 -32.92
CA ARG A 228 65.24 -24.01 -33.80
C ARG A 228 64.26 -24.98 -33.10
N LYS A 229 63.09 -25.39 -33.64
CA LYS A 229 62.38 -25.28 -34.94
C LYS A 229 60.97 -25.89 -34.71
N CYS A 230 59.90 -25.40 -35.38
CA CYS A 230 58.69 -26.20 -35.68
C CYS A 230 59.06 -27.40 -36.60
N PRO A 231 58.31 -28.53 -36.75
CA PRO A 231 56.88 -28.61 -37.19
C PRO A 231 56.17 -29.92 -36.70
N PRO A 232 55.08 -30.44 -37.31
CA PRO A 232 54.13 -29.91 -38.30
C PRO A 232 52.76 -29.51 -37.76
#